data_AF-A0A0N0D065-F1
#
_entry.id   AF-A0A0N0D065-F1
#
_cell.length_a   1.000
_cell.length_b   1.000
_cell.length_c   1.000
_cell.angle_alpha   90.00
_cell.angle_beta   90.00
_cell.angle_gamma   90.00
#
_symmetry.space_group_name_H-M   'P 1'
#
loop_
_entity.id
_entity.type
_entity.pdbx_description
1 polymer ?
#
loop_
_entity_poly.entity_id
_entity_poly.type
_entity_poly.pdbx_seq_one_letter_code
_entity_poly.pdbx_strand_id
1 'polypeptide(L)'
;MSSLHLFVSLLLIIMFDFYNISYALDINSNNEPHPHGITSSDFNTIINYDNNHYNIIGGIQKDGNLFHSFGQFNIHSHESAAFNDAGIVNTIGRITGQDY
;
A
#
# COMPACT_ATOMS: atom_id res chain seq x y z
N MET A 1 -42.89 24.32 2.26
CA MET A 1 -41.51 24.53 2.77
C MET A 1 -40.97 25.79 2.11
N SER A 2 -40.32 26.69 2.85
CA SER A 2 -39.77 27.93 2.28
C SER A 2 -38.55 27.64 1.41
N SER A 3 -38.27 28.50 0.41
CA SER A 3 -37.08 28.39 -0.44
C SER A 3 -35.78 28.39 0.38
N LEU A 4 -35.76 29.11 1.49
CA LEU A 4 -34.65 29.16 2.44
C LEU A 4 -34.36 27.79 3.08
N HIS A 5 -35.41 27.05 3.46
CA HIS A 5 -35.24 25.71 4.05
C HIS A 5 -34.64 24.73 3.02
N LEU A 6 -35.06 24.82 1.76
CA LEU A 6 -34.54 23.95 0.70
C LEU A 6 -33.05 24.23 0.45
N PHE A 7 -32.66 25.51 0.43
CA PHE A 7 -31.28 25.95 0.24
C PHE A 7 -30.36 25.49 1.37
N VAL A 8 -30.80 25.65 2.63
CA VAL A 8 -30.01 25.21 3.80
C VAL A 8 -29.85 23.70 3.84
N SER A 9 -30.91 22.93 3.53
CA SER A 9 -30.78 21.46 3.43
C SER A 9 -29.80 21.03 2.34
N LEU A 10 -29.83 21.67 1.16
CA LEU A 10 -28.90 21.34 0.08
C LEU A 10 -27.46 21.67 0.46
N LEU A 11 -27.22 22.82 1.11
CA LEU A 11 -25.91 23.21 1.61
C LEU A 11 -25.35 22.20 2.62
N LEU A 12 -26.18 21.72 3.54
CA LEU A 12 -25.78 20.73 4.55
C LEU A 12 -25.43 19.37 3.96
N ILE A 13 -26.18 18.91 2.95
CA ILE A 13 -25.88 17.66 2.21
C ILE A 13 -24.54 17.79 1.48
N ILE A 14 -24.33 18.90 0.78
CA ILE A 14 -23.09 19.18 0.06
C ILE A 14 -21.89 19.22 1.02
N MET A 15 -22.02 19.86 2.18
CA MET A 15 -20.96 19.85 3.18
C MET A 15 -20.71 18.44 3.74
N PHE A 16 -21.75 17.65 3.99
CA PHE A 16 -21.60 16.27 4.47
C PHE A 16 -20.87 15.38 3.44
N ASP A 17 -21.14 15.56 2.15
CA ASP A 17 -20.48 14.80 1.08
C ASP A 17 -19.02 15.25 0.86
N PHE A 18 -18.71 16.54 1.02
CA PHE A 18 -17.33 17.06 0.90
C PHE A 18 -16.45 16.80 2.12
N TYR A 19 -17.01 16.72 3.33
CA TYR A 19 -16.23 16.49 4.56
C TYR A 19 -15.65 15.06 4.67
N ASN A 20 -16.13 14.12 3.86
CA ASN A 20 -15.71 12.72 3.93
C ASN A 20 -14.60 12.33 2.93
N ILE A 21 -14.07 13.28 2.16
CA ILE A 21 -13.00 12.99 1.20
C ILE A 21 -11.64 13.31 1.82
N SER A 22 -11.28 12.60 2.88
CA SER A 22 -9.89 12.54 3.35
C SER A 22 -9.20 11.38 2.66
N TYR A 23 -8.74 11.60 1.42
CA TYR A 23 -7.72 10.73 0.84
C TYR A 23 -6.37 11.19 1.38
N ALA A 24 -5.54 10.25 1.85
CA ALA A 24 -4.12 10.54 2.00
C ALA A 24 -3.56 10.80 0.60
N LEU A 25 -3.02 12.00 0.38
CA LEU A 25 -2.32 12.30 -0.86
C LEU A 25 -0.98 11.57 -0.83
N ASP A 26 -0.80 10.60 -1.73
CA ASP A 26 0.42 9.80 -1.85
C ASP A 26 1.44 10.52 -2.74
N ILE A 27 2.10 11.53 -2.18
CA ILE A 27 3.05 12.41 -2.86
C ILE A 27 4.38 12.50 -2.10
N ASN A 28 5.49 12.48 -2.82
CA ASN A 28 6.84 12.62 -2.26
C ASN A 28 7.18 14.10 -1.94
N SER A 29 8.39 14.35 -1.42
CA SER A 29 8.85 15.72 -1.07
C SER A 29 8.98 16.68 -2.26
N ASN A 30 8.88 16.18 -3.49
CA ASN A 30 8.95 16.94 -4.74
C ASN A 30 7.57 17.15 -5.38
N ASN A 31 6.47 16.84 -4.67
CA ASN A 31 5.09 16.88 -5.20
C ASN A 31 4.81 15.89 -6.35
N GLU A 32 5.64 14.86 -6.52
CA GLU A 32 5.40 13.78 -7.47
C GLU A 32 4.66 12.64 -6.76
N PRO A 33 3.90 11.78 -7.47
CA PRO A 33 3.37 10.56 -6.88
C PRO A 33 4.48 9.77 -6.20
N HIS A 34 4.25 9.31 -4.96
CA HIS A 34 5.22 8.46 -4.30
C HIS A 34 5.46 7.18 -5.12
N PRO A 35 6.71 6.67 -5.22
CA PRO A 35 6.98 5.45 -5.98
C PRO A 35 6.10 4.29 -5.52
N HIS A 36 5.43 3.62 -6.45
CA HIS A 36 4.52 2.52 -6.14
C HIS A 36 5.15 1.15 -6.39
N GLY A 37 4.61 0.15 -5.69
CA GLY A 37 4.90 -1.26 -5.88
C GLY A 37 6.04 -1.82 -5.05
N ILE A 38 6.32 -3.10 -5.29
CA ILE A 38 7.29 -3.88 -4.52
C ILE A 38 8.32 -4.46 -5.50
N THR A 39 9.61 -4.27 -5.20
CA THR A 39 10.70 -4.84 -6.01
C THR A 39 11.63 -5.69 -5.15
N SER A 40 12.25 -6.69 -5.76
CA SER A 40 13.24 -7.52 -5.10
C SER A 40 14.60 -6.84 -5.20
N SER A 41 15.35 -6.77 -4.10
CA SER A 41 16.77 -6.35 -4.10
C SER A 41 17.73 -7.53 -4.02
N ASP A 42 17.26 -8.68 -4.47
CA ASP A 42 17.98 -9.95 -4.45
C ASP A 42 18.11 -10.55 -3.04
N PHE A 43 17.58 -11.77 -2.88
CA PHE A 43 17.75 -12.69 -1.75
C PHE A 43 16.94 -13.96 -2.03
N ASN A 44 16.87 -14.36 -3.30
CA ASN A 44 15.84 -15.26 -3.83
C ASN A 44 14.40 -14.80 -3.55
N THR A 45 14.18 -13.55 -3.14
CA THR A 45 12.83 -12.97 -3.07
C THR A 45 12.26 -12.84 -4.47
N ILE A 46 11.08 -13.42 -4.68
CA ILE A 46 10.35 -13.34 -5.93
C ILE A 46 9.03 -12.65 -5.66
N ILE A 47 8.69 -11.68 -6.51
CA ILE A 47 7.45 -10.90 -6.43
C ILE A 47 6.71 -11.09 -7.74
N ASN A 48 5.52 -11.66 -7.66
CA ASN A 48 4.59 -11.75 -8.78
C ASN A 48 3.47 -10.74 -8.54
N TYR A 49 3.23 -9.85 -9.50
CA TYR A 49 2.15 -8.88 -9.42
C TYR A 49 1.03 -9.25 -10.39
N ASP A 50 -0.19 -9.42 -9.87
CA ASP A 50 -1.40 -9.66 -10.67
C ASP A 50 -2.60 -8.98 -10.01
N ASN A 51 -3.42 -8.29 -10.80
CA ASN A 51 -4.69 -7.68 -10.34
C ASN A 51 -4.61 -6.93 -9.00
N ASN A 52 -3.65 -6.01 -8.85
CA ASN A 52 -3.40 -5.24 -7.62
C ASN A 52 -2.98 -6.10 -6.41
N HIS A 53 -2.52 -7.33 -6.64
CA HIS A 53 -2.05 -8.24 -5.62
C HIS A 53 -0.60 -8.64 -5.86
N TYR A 54 0.27 -8.35 -4.88
CA TYR A 54 1.65 -8.80 -4.85
C TYR A 54 1.73 -10.15 -4.13
N ASN A 55 2.08 -11.19 -4.87
CA ASN A 55 2.35 -12.52 -4.35
C ASN A 55 3.86 -12.69 -4.15
N ILE A 56 4.29 -12.71 -2.88
CA ILE A 56 5.68 -12.80 -2.47
C ILE A 56 6.00 -14.25 -2.10
N ILE A 57 7.06 -14.79 -2.69
CA ILE A 57 7.57 -16.16 -2.48
C ILE A 57 9.10 -16.18 -2.46
N GLY A 58 9.67 -17.36 -2.20
CA GLY A 58 11.11 -17.57 -2.21
C GLY A 58 11.75 -17.11 -0.92
N GLY A 59 12.83 -16.32 -1.00
CA GLY A 59 13.59 -15.87 0.16
C GLY A 59 14.66 -16.87 0.61
N ILE A 60 15.34 -16.55 1.70
CA ILE A 60 16.37 -17.41 2.32
C ILE A 60 15.91 -17.82 3.71
N GLN A 61 15.84 -19.13 3.95
CA GLN A 61 15.45 -19.67 5.24
C GLN A 61 16.67 -19.90 6.14
N LYS A 62 16.59 -19.45 7.39
CA LYS A 62 17.59 -19.73 8.42
C LYS A 62 16.95 -19.80 9.80
N ASP A 63 17.23 -20.89 10.52
CA ASP A 63 16.80 -21.12 11.90
C ASP A 63 15.28 -20.92 12.10
N GLY A 64 14.47 -21.38 11.13
CA GLY A 64 13.00 -21.26 11.16
C GLY A 64 12.44 -19.90 10.74
N ASN A 65 13.30 -18.94 10.39
CA ASN A 65 12.90 -17.64 9.84
C ASN A 65 13.11 -17.63 8.33
N LEU A 66 12.26 -16.89 7.60
CA LEU A 66 12.42 -16.63 6.19
C LEU A 66 12.72 -15.15 5.96
N PHE A 67 13.80 -14.88 5.24
CA PHE A 67 14.26 -13.52 4.98
C PHE A 67 13.97 -13.14 3.53
N HIS A 68 13.35 -11.97 3.35
CA HIS A 68 13.15 -11.33 2.06
C HIS A 68 13.90 -9.99 2.02
N SER A 69 14.58 -9.71 0.91
CA SER A 69 15.16 -8.40 0.62
C SER A 69 14.37 -7.69 -0.49
N PHE A 70 13.99 -6.45 -0.23
CA PHE A 70 13.22 -5.59 -1.13
C PHE A 70 14.03 -4.37 -1.54
N GLY A 71 13.93 -3.98 -2.81
CA GLY A 71 14.43 -2.70 -3.28
C GLY A 71 13.52 -1.59 -2.77
N GLN A 72 12.23 -1.73 -3.00
CA GLN A 72 11.16 -0.87 -2.49
C GLN A 72 10.00 -1.73 -2.02
N PHE A 73 9.18 -1.21 -1.10
CA PHE A 73 7.99 -1.90 -0.61
C PHE A 73 6.88 -0.89 -0.34
N ASN A 74 6.16 -0.47 -1.39
CA ASN A 74 5.10 0.53 -1.31
C ASN A 74 3.78 -0.09 -1.78
N ILE A 75 2.74 -0.05 -0.93
CA ILE A 75 1.39 -0.55 -1.23
C ILE A 75 0.44 0.64 -1.27
N HIS A 76 -0.15 0.89 -2.43
CA HIS A 76 -1.13 1.94 -2.63
C HIS A 76 -2.55 1.48 -2.26
N SER A 77 -3.47 2.45 -2.25
CA SER A 77 -4.90 2.17 -2.06
C SER A 77 -5.39 1.10 -3.06
N HIS A 78 -6.12 0.11 -2.54
CA HIS A 78 -6.64 -1.05 -3.29
C HIS A 78 -5.59 -2.07 -3.74
N GLU A 79 -4.32 -1.90 -3.37
CA GLU A 79 -3.31 -2.94 -3.52
C GLU A 79 -3.21 -3.81 -2.26
N SER A 80 -2.64 -5.01 -2.41
CA SER A 80 -2.37 -5.92 -1.29
C SER A 80 -1.10 -6.73 -1.54
N ALA A 81 -0.45 -7.18 -0.48
CA ALA A 81 0.70 -8.08 -0.56
C ALA A 81 0.48 -9.30 0.32
N ALA A 82 0.73 -10.49 -0.22
CA ALA A 82 0.66 -11.75 0.50
C ALA A 82 2.02 -12.46 0.45
N PHE A 83 2.49 -12.88 1.62
CA PHE A 83 3.66 -13.73 1.78
C PHE A 83 3.20 -15.19 1.85
N ASN A 84 3.64 -16.03 0.92
CA ASN A 84 3.25 -17.45 0.90
C ASN A 84 4.33 -18.32 1.57
N ASP A 85 4.53 -18.05 2.86
CA ASP A 85 5.64 -18.58 3.64
C ASP A 85 5.16 -19.69 4.58
N ALA A 86 4.42 -20.66 4.03
CA ALA A 86 3.82 -21.72 4.83
C ALA A 86 4.89 -22.53 5.59
N GLY A 87 4.67 -22.76 6.89
CA GLY A 87 5.59 -23.52 7.74
C GLY A 87 6.79 -22.71 8.27
N ILE A 88 6.83 -21.41 8.03
CA ILE A 88 7.85 -20.49 8.57
C ILE A 88 7.38 -19.91 9.92
N VAL A 89 8.30 -19.76 10.88
CA VAL A 89 8.00 -19.17 12.19
C VAL A 89 7.91 -17.66 12.10
N ASN A 90 8.86 -17.02 11.41
CA ASN A 90 8.85 -15.58 11.17
C ASN A 90 9.25 -15.26 9.73
N THR A 91 8.50 -14.36 9.10
CA THR A 91 8.88 -13.72 7.84
C THR A 91 9.48 -12.35 8.14
N ILE A 92 10.69 -12.09 7.67
CA ILE A 92 11.45 -10.87 7.94
C ILE A 92 11.79 -10.20 6.62
N GLY A 93 11.24 -9.00 6.40
CA GLY A 93 11.54 -8.15 5.26
C GLY A 93 12.56 -7.07 5.60
N ARG A 94 13.52 -6.82 4.70
CA ARG A 94 14.38 -5.62 4.74
C ARG A 94 14.22 -4.83 3.45
N ILE A 95 14.08 -3.51 3.56
CA ILE A 95 14.10 -2.59 2.41
C ILE A 95 15.52 -2.01 2.28
N THR A 96 16.09 -2.04 1.08
CA THR A 96 17.46 -1.57 0.81
C THR A 96 17.52 -0.33 -0.08
N GLY A 97 16.45 -0.04 -0.82
CA GLY A 97 16.35 1.18 -1.63
C GLY A 97 16.09 2.42 -0.77
N GLN A 98 16.09 3.56 -1.44
CA GLN A 98 15.87 4.86 -0.80
C GLN A 98 14.43 5.35 -0.94
N ASP A 99 13.64 4.69 -1.80
CA ASP A 99 12.26 5.01 -2.11
C ASP A 99 11.32 4.05 -1.32
N TYR A 100 11.21 4.27 -0.02
CA TYR A 100 10.48 3.42 0.94
C TYR A 100 9.18 4.05 1.47
#